data_AF-A0A2E3BYU6-F1
#
_entry.id   AF-A0A2E3BYU6-F1
#
_cell.length_a   1.000
_cell.length_b   1.000
_cell.length_c   1.000
_cell.angle_alpha   90.00
_cell.angle_beta   90.00
_cell.angle_gamma   90.00
#
_symmetry.space_group_name_H-M   'P 1'
#
loop_
_entity.id
_entity.type
_entity.pdbx_description
1 polymer ?
#
loop_
_entity_poly.entity_id
_entity_poly.type
_entity_poly.pdbx_seq_one_letter_code
_entity_poly.pdbx_strand_id
1 'polypeptide(L)'
;MVFDQYSIKKEKYTKSNKIFVRHNSVNDSFYFFNSKRQKLGSFTIETLIKYIINEPILEQIDKNYYINAKNIIETFILNIVQDDFSGKINIVLRDINESPFMKDIEMLIKLNNSIRKFEKTTLPYILNKLNLNKANKVKREIKNFIYKLLNHTLNILVMLSDKIKNDQTKKVLKENITKYAIGIVYRISQHVMYELDTLQSEDQEIKKALKMSSEIRNNVNKKINSLMYAVNQQNSQIIRVSDELVDRKIKGGKKYSSSETPSISPSDYEVGLYSLTTYEPSETSETSETPKTSETPKTSETPKTSETPKTSETPKTYESSNTTESE
;
A
#
# COMPACT_ATOMS: atom_id res chain seq x y z
N MET A 1 29.97 7.64 3.58
CA MET A 1 30.18 6.68 4.69
C MET A 1 31.08 5.58 4.17
N VAL A 2 32.36 5.60 4.54
CA VAL A 2 33.38 4.66 4.05
C VAL A 2 33.27 3.37 4.86
N PHE A 3 32.67 2.34 4.26
CA PHE A 3 32.61 0.97 4.82
C PHE A 3 33.76 0.09 4.31
N ASP A 4 34.69 0.62 3.51
CA ASP A 4 35.66 -0.16 2.72
C ASP A 4 36.80 -0.85 3.50
N GLN A 5 36.87 -0.78 4.83
CA GLN A 5 38.05 -1.27 5.58
C GLN A 5 37.85 -2.42 6.56
N TYR A 6 36.66 -2.99 6.71
CA TYR A 6 36.45 -4.12 7.64
C TYR A 6 36.24 -5.45 6.93
N SER A 7 37.35 -6.02 6.42
CA SER A 7 37.41 -7.44 6.01
C SER A 7 37.36 -8.34 7.23
N ILE A 8 36.17 -8.90 7.52
CA ILE A 8 35.95 -9.87 8.60
C ILE A 8 36.55 -11.23 8.20
N LYS A 9 37.38 -11.81 9.09
CA LYS A 9 38.02 -13.12 8.93
C LYS A 9 36.97 -14.23 8.73
N LYS A 10 37.23 -15.08 7.73
CA LYS A 10 36.37 -16.16 7.23
C LYS A 10 36.23 -17.29 8.25
N GLU A 11 35.05 -17.47 8.81
CA GLU A 11 34.65 -18.70 9.52
C GLU A 11 34.36 -19.84 8.53
N LYS A 12 34.55 -21.08 8.98
CA LYS A 12 34.37 -22.33 8.23
C LYS A 12 32.89 -22.52 7.85
N TYR A 13 32.55 -22.21 6.60
CA TYR A 13 31.28 -22.59 5.99
C TYR A 13 31.47 -23.83 5.08
N THR A 14 30.49 -24.73 5.14
CA THR A 14 30.41 -26.01 4.41
C THR A 14 30.55 -25.84 2.90
N LYS A 15 31.04 -26.90 2.24
CA LYS A 15 31.75 -26.89 0.96
C LYS A 15 30.89 -26.68 -0.31
N SER A 16 29.61 -26.34 -0.22
CA SER A 16 28.73 -26.22 -1.40
C SER A 16 28.57 -24.75 -1.84
N ASN A 17 29.19 -24.42 -2.98
CA ASN A 17 28.95 -23.24 -3.81
C ASN A 17 29.02 -21.87 -3.13
N LYS A 18 30.24 -21.40 -2.81
CA LYS A 18 30.48 -19.99 -2.49
C LYS A 18 30.08 -19.10 -3.67
N ILE A 19 29.04 -18.30 -3.49
CA ILE A 19 28.65 -17.24 -4.41
C ILE A 19 29.32 -15.95 -3.96
N PHE A 20 29.84 -15.18 -4.92
CA PHE A 20 30.40 -13.85 -4.69
C PHE A 20 29.54 -12.81 -5.37
N VAL A 21 29.29 -11.70 -4.68
CA VAL A 21 28.54 -10.57 -5.23
C VAL A 21 29.49 -9.38 -5.37
N ARG A 22 29.39 -8.65 -6.49
CA ARG A 22 30.08 -7.36 -6.69
C ARG A 22 29.06 -6.30 -7.08
N HIS A 23 29.25 -5.10 -6.56
CA HIS A 23 28.46 -3.94 -6.91
C HIS A 23 29.29 -3.00 -7.79
N ASN A 24 28.70 -2.54 -8.90
CA ASN A 24 29.24 -1.46 -9.71
C ASN A 24 28.46 -0.18 -9.44
N SER A 25 29.11 0.80 -8.83
CA SER A 25 28.51 2.08 -8.47
C SER A 25 28.22 3.01 -9.65
N VAL A 26 28.84 2.77 -10.81
CA VAL A 26 28.65 3.62 -11.99
C VAL A 26 27.27 3.41 -12.59
N ASN A 27 26.83 2.15 -12.66
CA ASN A 27 25.56 1.76 -13.28
C ASN A 27 24.60 1.07 -12.30
N ASP A 28 24.85 1.21 -10.98
CA ASP A 28 24.04 0.62 -9.89
C ASP A 28 23.69 -0.86 -10.14
N SER A 29 24.67 -1.64 -10.63
CA SER A 29 24.48 -3.04 -11.03
C SER A 29 25.14 -4.01 -10.05
N PHE A 30 24.47 -5.13 -9.80
CA PHE A 30 24.94 -6.21 -8.93
C PHE A 30 25.29 -7.45 -9.77
N TYR A 31 26.50 -7.95 -9.65
CA TYR A 31 27.04 -9.06 -10.41
C TYR A 31 27.29 -10.26 -9.50
N PHE A 32 26.83 -11.43 -9.93
CA PHE A 32 26.93 -12.68 -9.18
C PHE A 32 27.93 -13.60 -9.85
N PHE A 33 28.81 -14.20 -9.05
CA PHE A 33 29.85 -15.11 -9.52
C PHE A 33 29.84 -16.39 -8.70
N ASN A 34 30.15 -17.52 -9.34
CA ASN A 34 30.36 -18.77 -8.61
C ASN A 34 31.76 -18.83 -7.95
N SER A 35 32.06 -19.95 -7.30
CA SER A 35 33.33 -20.18 -6.61
C SER A 35 34.55 -20.15 -7.55
N LYS A 36 34.34 -20.43 -8.85
CA LYS A 36 35.33 -20.36 -9.93
C LYS A 36 35.42 -18.97 -10.57
N ARG A 37 34.77 -17.95 -10.00
CA ARG A 37 34.67 -16.57 -10.53
C ARG A 37 33.98 -16.45 -11.90
N GLN A 38 33.24 -17.47 -12.33
CA GLN A 38 32.43 -17.38 -13.54
C GLN A 38 31.16 -16.58 -13.23
N LYS A 39 30.80 -15.64 -14.11
CA LYS A 39 29.61 -14.81 -13.96
C LYS A 39 28.37 -15.67 -14.11
N LEU A 40 27.52 -15.69 -13.07
CA LEU A 40 26.22 -16.35 -13.06
C LEU A 40 25.13 -15.44 -13.64
N GLY A 41 25.24 -14.14 -13.40
CA GLY A 41 24.27 -13.16 -13.88
C GLY A 41 24.47 -11.80 -13.22
N SER A 42 23.53 -10.90 -13.48
CA SER A 42 23.52 -9.56 -12.88
C SER A 42 22.13 -8.95 -12.95
N PHE A 43 21.84 -8.01 -12.06
CA PHE A 43 20.64 -7.18 -12.13
C PHE A 43 20.96 -5.71 -11.85
N THR A 44 20.13 -4.81 -12.38
CA THR A 44 20.08 -3.38 -12.02
C THR A 44 18.82 -3.09 -11.20
N ILE A 45 18.76 -1.91 -10.58
CA ILE A 45 17.54 -1.45 -9.90
C ILE A 45 16.34 -1.41 -10.85
N GLU A 46 16.53 -1.01 -12.11
CA GLU A 46 15.46 -1.00 -13.10
C GLU A 46 14.93 -2.41 -13.38
N THR A 47 15.80 -3.42 -13.55
CA THR A 47 15.34 -4.81 -13.71
C THR A 47 14.63 -5.35 -12.48
N LEU A 48 15.10 -4.98 -11.28
CA LEU A 48 14.47 -5.37 -10.02
C LEU A 48 13.07 -4.77 -9.88
N ILE A 49 12.93 -3.48 -10.16
CA ILE A 49 11.65 -2.77 -10.10
C ILE A 49 10.71 -3.26 -11.21
N LYS A 50 11.23 -3.54 -12.42
CA LYS A 50 10.45 -4.18 -13.51
C LYS A 50 9.89 -5.51 -13.06
N TYR A 51 10.70 -6.33 -12.38
CA TYR A 51 10.26 -7.62 -11.85
C TYR A 51 9.15 -7.47 -10.80
N ILE A 52 9.32 -6.56 -9.84
CA ILE A 52 8.33 -6.31 -8.77
C ILE A 52 6.99 -5.85 -9.31
N ILE A 53 7.01 -4.89 -10.23
CA ILE A 53 5.78 -4.27 -10.73
C ILE A 53 5.06 -5.18 -11.73
N ASN A 54 5.82 -5.94 -12.53
CA ASN A 54 5.32 -6.75 -13.64
C ASN A 54 4.45 -5.96 -14.65
N GLU A 55 4.76 -4.68 -14.86
CA GLU A 55 4.10 -3.83 -15.86
C GLU A 55 5.11 -3.41 -16.94
N PRO A 56 4.66 -3.22 -18.20
CA PRO A 56 5.53 -2.87 -19.33
C PRO A 56 5.90 -1.38 -19.32
N ILE A 57 6.38 -0.87 -18.19
CA ILE A 57 6.68 0.56 -18.01
C ILE A 57 8.16 0.86 -18.28
N LEU A 58 8.99 -0.19 -18.21
CA LEU A 58 10.43 -0.16 -18.44
C LEU A 58 10.74 -0.89 -19.75
N GLU A 59 10.35 -0.27 -20.87
CA GLU A 59 10.35 -0.87 -22.21
C GLU A 59 11.73 -1.03 -22.84
N GLN A 60 12.77 -0.37 -22.30
CA GLN A 60 14.10 -0.33 -22.93
C GLN A 60 15.06 -1.45 -22.50
N ILE A 61 14.58 -2.45 -21.75
CA ILE A 61 15.45 -3.51 -21.24
C ILE A 61 15.45 -4.71 -22.20
N ASP A 62 16.63 -5.07 -22.70
CA ASP A 62 16.85 -6.28 -23.51
C ASP A 62 16.21 -7.52 -22.85
N LYS A 63 15.46 -8.29 -23.63
CA LYS A 63 14.65 -9.42 -23.13
C LYS A 63 15.51 -10.52 -22.52
N ASN A 64 16.64 -10.84 -23.16
CA ASN A 64 17.55 -11.88 -22.69
C ASN A 64 18.27 -11.45 -21.41
N TYR A 65 18.68 -10.19 -21.33
CA TYR A 65 19.21 -9.59 -20.11
C TYR A 65 18.17 -9.64 -18.97
N TYR A 66 16.92 -9.27 -19.24
CA TYR A 66 15.86 -9.29 -18.24
C TYR A 66 15.56 -10.71 -17.71
N ILE A 67 15.53 -11.73 -18.56
CA ILE A 67 15.32 -13.12 -18.13
C ILE A 67 16.46 -13.56 -17.17
N ASN A 68 17.71 -13.27 -17.52
CA ASN A 68 18.84 -13.57 -16.66
C ASN A 68 18.79 -12.79 -15.34
N ALA A 69 18.44 -11.50 -15.38
CA ALA A 69 18.28 -10.68 -14.18
C ALA A 69 17.17 -11.21 -13.28
N LYS A 70 16.01 -11.57 -13.85
CA LYS A 70 14.87 -12.18 -13.15
C LYS A 70 15.31 -13.45 -12.41
N ASN A 71 16.01 -14.36 -13.09
CA ASN A 71 16.49 -15.60 -12.45
C ASN A 71 17.42 -15.31 -11.26
N ILE A 72 18.31 -14.32 -11.37
CA ILE A 72 19.17 -13.89 -10.25
C ILE A 72 18.35 -13.29 -9.11
N ILE A 73 17.37 -12.43 -9.41
CA ILE A 73 16.50 -11.79 -8.41
C ILE A 73 15.68 -12.86 -7.67
N GLU A 74 15.05 -13.78 -8.39
CA GLU A 74 14.28 -14.90 -7.83
C GLU A 74 15.15 -15.80 -6.97
N THR A 75 16.37 -16.11 -7.41
CA THR A 75 17.25 -17.01 -6.67
C THR A 75 17.78 -16.36 -5.38
N PHE A 76 18.16 -15.08 -5.43
CA PHE A 76 18.95 -14.48 -4.38
C PHE A 76 18.30 -13.31 -3.64
N ILE A 77 17.21 -12.73 -4.11
CA ILE A 77 16.66 -11.50 -3.51
C ILE A 77 15.25 -11.72 -3.01
N LEU A 78 14.32 -12.01 -3.91
CA LEU A 78 12.90 -12.11 -3.59
C LEU A 78 12.16 -12.96 -4.61
N ASN A 79 11.07 -13.56 -4.15
CA ASN A 79 10.05 -14.15 -5.01
C ASN A 79 8.76 -13.33 -4.92
N ILE A 80 7.97 -13.45 -5.97
CA ILE A 80 6.65 -12.84 -6.05
C ILE A 80 5.60 -13.94 -6.03
N VAL A 81 4.72 -13.90 -5.03
CA VAL A 81 3.56 -14.80 -4.93
C VAL A 81 2.32 -13.97 -5.20
N GLN A 82 1.53 -14.35 -6.21
CA GLN A 82 0.26 -13.70 -6.50
C GLN A 82 -0.85 -14.40 -5.72
N ASP A 83 -1.70 -13.61 -5.06
CA ASP A 83 -2.92 -14.12 -4.45
C ASP A 83 -4.00 -14.24 -5.54
N ASP A 84 -4.44 -15.47 -5.78
CA ASP A 84 -5.42 -15.82 -6.82
C ASP A 84 -6.77 -15.10 -6.62
N PHE A 85 -7.13 -14.78 -5.37
CA PHE A 85 -8.43 -14.18 -5.05
C PHE A 85 -8.40 -12.66 -5.10
N SER A 86 -7.38 -12.04 -4.50
CA SER A 86 -7.30 -10.57 -4.43
C SER A 86 -6.55 -9.94 -5.60
N GLY A 87 -5.83 -10.74 -6.39
CA GLY A 87 -4.90 -10.24 -7.40
C GLY A 87 -3.74 -9.42 -6.80
N LYS A 88 -3.59 -9.43 -5.47
CA LYS A 88 -2.50 -8.72 -4.78
C LYS A 88 -1.21 -9.50 -4.92
N ILE A 89 -0.14 -8.73 -5.03
CA ILE A 89 1.20 -9.26 -5.12
C ILE A 89 1.79 -9.33 -3.71
N ASN A 90 2.24 -10.51 -3.30
CA ASN A 90 3.00 -10.69 -2.07
C ASN A 90 4.48 -10.86 -2.38
N ILE A 91 5.26 -9.87 -2.00
CA ILE A 91 6.72 -9.87 -2.15
C ILE A 91 7.35 -10.64 -0.99
N VAL A 92 8.00 -11.76 -1.27
CA VAL A 92 8.65 -12.61 -0.26
C VAL A 92 10.16 -12.52 -0.44
N LEU A 93 10.86 -11.93 0.54
CA LEU A 93 12.31 -11.85 0.52
C LEU A 93 12.95 -13.21 0.80
N ARG A 94 14.11 -13.48 0.20
CA ARG A 94 14.87 -14.71 0.47
C ARG A 94 15.45 -14.72 1.88
N ASP A 95 15.43 -15.89 2.51
CA ASP A 95 15.98 -16.09 3.85
C ASP A 95 17.51 -15.88 3.87
N ILE A 96 18.03 -15.44 5.02
CA ILE A 96 19.46 -15.22 5.24
C ILE A 96 20.31 -16.49 5.10
N ASN A 97 19.70 -17.67 5.25
CA ASN A 97 20.37 -18.97 5.12
C ASN A 97 20.37 -19.47 3.67
N GLU A 98 19.37 -19.07 2.88
CA GLU A 98 19.21 -19.50 1.49
C GLU A 98 19.93 -18.57 0.52
N SER A 99 20.03 -17.27 0.86
CA SER A 99 20.64 -16.29 -0.02
C SER A 99 21.94 -15.71 0.56
N PRO A 100 23.09 -15.93 -0.09
CA PRO A 100 24.34 -15.27 0.28
C PRO A 100 24.26 -13.74 0.10
N PHE A 101 23.41 -13.24 -0.79
CA PHE A 101 23.19 -11.80 -0.94
C PHE A 101 22.43 -11.24 0.26
N MET A 102 21.35 -11.91 0.67
CA MET A 102 20.48 -11.42 1.76
C MET A 102 21.15 -11.51 3.12
N LYS A 103 22.28 -12.21 3.26
CA LYS A 103 23.11 -12.22 4.46
C LYS A 103 24.18 -11.13 4.46
N ASP A 104 24.54 -10.59 3.30
CA ASP A 104 25.62 -9.63 3.14
C ASP A 104 25.12 -8.20 3.39
N ILE A 105 25.42 -7.69 4.59
CA ILE A 105 24.99 -6.36 5.02
C ILE A 105 25.53 -5.25 4.11
N GLU A 106 26.74 -5.40 3.56
CA GLU A 106 27.33 -4.39 2.68
C GLU A 106 26.54 -4.30 1.37
N MET A 107 26.16 -5.45 0.81
CA MET A 107 25.33 -5.50 -0.39
C MET A 107 23.92 -4.96 -0.14
N LEU A 108 23.32 -5.26 1.02
CA LEU A 108 22.02 -4.70 1.40
C LEU A 108 22.08 -3.18 1.57
N ILE A 109 23.15 -2.64 2.17
CA ILE A 109 23.36 -1.18 2.27
C ILE A 109 23.42 -0.54 0.88
N LYS A 110 24.21 -1.14 -0.02
CA LYS A 110 24.34 -0.67 -1.41
C LYS A 110 23.00 -0.72 -2.14
N LEU A 111 22.26 -1.82 -2.02
CA LEU A 111 20.93 -1.98 -2.60
C LEU A 111 19.95 -0.91 -2.07
N ASN A 112 19.90 -0.70 -0.75
CA ASN A 112 19.04 0.32 -0.15
C ASN A 112 19.36 1.74 -0.64
N ASN A 113 20.64 2.05 -0.88
CA ASN A 113 21.07 3.33 -1.41
C ASN A 113 20.68 3.50 -2.87
N SER A 114 20.90 2.49 -3.71
CA SER A 114 20.52 2.52 -5.13
C SER A 114 19.00 2.59 -5.31
N ILE A 115 18.22 1.90 -4.47
CA ILE A 115 16.75 2.04 -4.45
C ILE A 115 16.33 3.45 -4.02
N ARG A 116 16.97 4.04 -3.01
CA ARG A 116 16.68 5.42 -2.59
C ARG A 116 16.98 6.43 -3.70
N LYS A 117 18.06 6.23 -4.45
CA LYS A 117 18.38 7.04 -5.63
C LYS A 117 17.27 6.91 -6.66
N PHE A 118 16.89 5.69 -7.02
CA PHE A 118 15.78 5.42 -7.94
C PHE A 118 14.46 6.07 -7.51
N GLU A 119 14.10 5.96 -6.22
CA GLU A 119 12.89 6.56 -5.63
C GLU A 119 12.86 8.08 -5.82
N LYS A 120 14.01 8.75 -5.70
CA LYS A 120 14.11 10.20 -5.83
C LYS A 120 14.20 10.69 -7.27
N THR A 121 14.89 9.95 -8.14
CA THR A 121 15.21 10.44 -9.49
C THR A 121 14.32 9.84 -10.57
N THR A 122 14.18 8.51 -10.57
CA THR A 122 13.60 7.78 -11.71
C THR A 122 12.13 7.50 -11.50
N LEU A 123 11.72 7.21 -10.26
CA LEU A 123 10.33 6.89 -9.93
C LEU A 123 9.36 8.03 -10.29
N PRO A 124 9.61 9.31 -9.96
CA PRO A 124 8.68 10.39 -10.32
C PRO A 124 8.44 10.49 -11.82
N TYR A 125 9.50 10.32 -12.62
CA TYR A 125 9.41 10.32 -14.08
C TYR A 125 8.57 9.15 -14.61
N ILE A 126 8.75 7.96 -14.04
CA ILE A 126 7.96 6.77 -14.37
C ILE A 126 6.48 6.99 -14.03
N LEU A 127 6.18 7.50 -12.82
CA LEU A 127 4.82 7.71 -12.36
C LEU A 127 4.05 8.72 -13.22
N ASN A 128 4.73 9.78 -13.68
CA ASN A 128 4.11 10.82 -14.53
C ASN A 128 3.69 10.31 -15.91
N LYS A 129 4.20 9.17 -16.36
CA LYS A 129 3.79 8.54 -17.65
C LYS A 129 2.58 7.63 -17.53
N LEU A 130 2.12 7.35 -16.31
CA LEU A 130 1.04 6.40 -16.06
C LEU A 130 -0.25 7.13 -15.73
N ASN A 131 -1.38 6.48 -15.97
CA ASN A 131 -2.63 6.95 -15.41
C ASN A 131 -2.59 6.86 -13.87
N LEU A 132 -3.41 7.67 -13.21
CA LEU A 132 -3.40 7.81 -11.75
C LEU A 132 -3.54 6.46 -11.02
N ASN A 133 -4.42 5.58 -11.48
CA ASN A 133 -4.67 4.28 -10.86
C ASN A 133 -3.44 3.36 -10.96
N LYS A 134 -2.82 3.28 -12.15
CA LYS A 134 -1.59 2.51 -12.38
C LYS A 134 -0.42 3.11 -11.60
N ALA A 135 -0.27 4.44 -11.60
CA ALA A 135 0.77 5.13 -10.84
C ALA A 135 0.65 4.82 -9.34
N ASN A 136 -0.56 4.87 -8.78
CA ASN A 136 -0.80 4.56 -7.38
C ASN A 136 -0.50 3.10 -7.06
N LYS A 137 -0.89 2.16 -7.93
CA LYS A 137 -0.54 0.73 -7.79
C LYS A 137 0.98 0.54 -7.77
N VAL A 138 1.68 1.08 -8.77
CA VAL A 138 3.16 1.01 -8.87
C VAL A 138 3.83 1.58 -7.62
N LYS A 139 3.42 2.78 -7.20
CA LYS A 139 3.96 3.46 -6.02
C LYS A 139 3.78 2.60 -4.77
N ARG A 140 2.61 1.99 -4.59
CA ARG A 140 2.30 1.11 -3.46
C ARG A 140 3.19 -0.15 -3.46
N GLU A 141 3.32 -0.84 -4.60
CA GLU A 141 4.14 -2.06 -4.67
C GLU A 141 5.63 -1.78 -4.40
N ILE A 142 6.17 -0.68 -4.94
CA ILE A 142 7.55 -0.26 -4.65
C ILE A 142 7.73 0.07 -3.17
N LYS A 143 6.79 0.80 -2.57
CA LYS A 143 6.85 1.14 -1.15
C LYS A 143 6.79 -0.10 -0.26
N ASN A 144 5.91 -1.05 -0.57
CA ASN A 144 5.82 -2.33 0.11
C ASN A 144 7.15 -3.10 0.04
N PHE A 145 7.77 -3.17 -1.14
CA PHE A 145 9.10 -3.76 -1.29
C PHE A 145 10.16 -3.08 -0.41
N ILE A 146 10.23 -1.74 -0.46
CA ILE A 146 11.19 -0.95 0.32
C ILE A 146 11.00 -1.24 1.81
N TYR A 147 9.76 -1.24 2.30
CA TYR A 147 9.46 -1.53 3.70
C TYR A 147 9.94 -2.92 4.12
N LYS A 148 9.66 -3.95 3.32
CA LYS A 148 10.13 -5.32 3.60
C LYS A 148 11.65 -5.40 3.61
N LEU A 149 12.32 -4.77 2.64
CA LEU A 149 13.78 -4.77 2.54
C LEU A 149 14.44 -4.03 3.72
N LEU A 150 13.87 -2.90 4.14
CA LEU A 150 14.35 -2.14 5.28
C LEU A 150 14.24 -2.94 6.59
N ASN A 151 13.10 -3.59 6.82
CA ASN A 151 12.92 -4.46 7.99
C ASN A 151 13.91 -5.64 7.98
N HIS A 152 14.09 -6.29 6.84
CA HIS A 152 15.08 -7.36 6.70
C HIS A 152 16.50 -6.86 7.00
N THR A 153 16.88 -5.70 6.44
CA THR A 153 18.18 -5.10 6.70
C THR A 153 18.36 -4.76 8.18
N LEU A 154 17.33 -4.24 8.84
CA LEU A 154 17.34 -3.93 10.28
C LEU A 154 17.59 -5.19 11.11
N ASN A 155 16.89 -6.29 10.80
CA ASN A 155 17.07 -7.56 11.51
C ASN A 155 18.53 -8.06 11.42
N ILE A 156 19.16 -7.92 10.26
CA ILE A 156 20.57 -8.30 10.08
C ILE A 156 21.50 -7.38 10.87
N LEU A 157 21.22 -6.08 10.90
CA LEU A 157 21.99 -5.15 11.73
C LEU A 157 21.89 -5.49 13.22
N VAL A 158 20.71 -5.88 13.69
CA VAL A 158 20.51 -6.35 15.07
C VAL A 158 21.35 -7.60 15.34
N MET A 159 21.26 -8.62 14.47
CA MET A 159 22.09 -9.83 14.60
C MET A 159 23.59 -9.53 14.59
N LEU A 160 24.03 -8.60 13.73
CA LEU A 160 25.43 -8.19 13.65
C LEU A 160 25.86 -7.43 14.91
N SER A 161 25.02 -6.51 15.39
CA SER A 161 25.24 -5.75 16.62
C SER A 161 25.42 -6.70 17.81
N ASP A 162 24.54 -7.70 17.94
CA ASP A 162 24.62 -8.69 19.01
C ASP A 162 25.92 -9.51 18.98
N LYS A 163 26.39 -9.88 17.78
CA LYS A 163 27.66 -10.62 17.63
C LYS A 163 28.88 -9.80 18.03
N ILE A 164 28.84 -8.48 17.87
CA ILE A 164 29.99 -7.61 18.16
C ILE A 164 29.85 -6.88 19.49
N LYS A 165 28.74 -7.01 20.22
CA LYS A 165 28.40 -6.18 21.40
C LYS A 165 29.50 -6.12 22.46
N ASN A 166 30.21 -7.23 22.69
CA ASN A 166 31.28 -7.33 23.69
C ASN A 166 32.68 -7.07 23.14
N ASP A 167 32.83 -6.89 21.82
CA ASP A 167 34.13 -6.70 21.17
C ASP A 167 34.51 -5.21 21.19
N GLN A 168 35.48 -4.85 22.04
CA GLN A 168 35.91 -3.46 22.20
C GLN A 168 36.70 -2.94 20.99
N THR A 169 37.32 -3.84 20.20
CA THR A 169 38.09 -3.47 19.00
C THR A 169 37.20 -2.97 17.87
N LYS A 170 35.89 -3.27 17.93
CA LYS A 170 34.90 -2.94 16.91
C LYS A 170 34.07 -1.70 17.23
N LYS A 171 34.55 -0.80 18.08
CA LYS A 171 33.82 0.42 18.49
C LYS A 171 33.31 1.24 17.28
N VAL A 172 34.18 1.51 16.31
CA VAL A 172 33.82 2.27 15.09
C VAL A 172 32.74 1.57 14.28
N LEU A 173 32.82 0.24 14.15
CA LEU A 173 31.81 -0.55 13.45
C LEU A 173 30.46 -0.50 14.16
N LYS A 174 30.43 -0.57 15.50
CA LYS A 174 29.20 -0.42 16.30
C LYS A 174 28.54 0.94 16.04
N GLU A 175 29.31 2.01 16.09
CA GLU A 175 28.80 3.37 15.84
C GLU A 175 28.21 3.50 14.43
N ASN A 176 28.85 2.91 13.42
CA ASN A 176 28.35 2.91 12.05
C ASN A 176 27.06 2.09 11.90
N ILE A 177 26.98 0.92 12.53
CA ILE A 177 25.76 0.10 12.57
C ILE A 177 24.62 0.88 13.23
N THR A 178 24.86 1.51 14.38
CA THR A 178 23.86 2.33 15.08
C THR A 178 23.37 3.48 14.21
N LYS A 179 24.28 4.26 13.60
CA LYS A 179 23.91 5.38 12.72
C LYS A 179 23.06 4.92 11.53
N TYR A 180 23.43 3.79 10.92
CA TYR A 180 22.69 3.26 9.79
C TYR A 180 21.33 2.68 10.21
N ALA A 181 21.26 1.99 11.36
CA ALA A 181 20.01 1.49 11.93
C ALA A 181 19.03 2.63 12.25
N ILE A 182 19.50 3.74 12.82
CA ILE A 182 18.68 4.96 13.03
C ILE A 182 18.09 5.45 11.70
N GLY A 183 18.91 5.51 10.64
CA GLY A 183 18.45 5.89 9.31
C GLY A 183 17.40 4.94 8.73
N ILE A 184 17.53 3.63 8.95
CA ILE A 184 16.52 2.63 8.54
C ILE A 184 15.23 2.81 9.33
N VAL A 185 15.30 2.93 10.66
CA VAL A 185 14.12 3.11 11.53
C VAL A 185 13.37 4.38 11.14
N TYR A 186 14.08 5.47 10.86
CA TYR A 186 13.47 6.69 10.34
C TYR A 186 12.74 6.45 9.01
N ARG A 187 13.33 5.72 8.06
CA ARG A 187 12.64 5.43 6.78
C ARG A 187 11.43 4.53 6.96
N ILE A 188 11.51 3.54 7.86
CA ILE A 188 10.38 2.69 8.22
C ILE A 188 9.25 3.54 8.82
N SER A 189 9.55 4.45 9.75
CA SER A 189 8.52 5.32 10.34
C SER A 189 7.86 6.23 9.31
N GLN A 190 8.62 6.79 8.36
CA GLN A 190 8.06 7.56 7.25
C GLN A 190 7.12 6.72 6.36
N HIS A 191 7.45 5.46 6.13
CA HIS A 191 6.56 4.56 5.40
C HIS A 191 5.28 4.27 6.18
N VAL A 192 5.39 3.97 7.49
CA VAL A 192 4.23 3.72 8.36
C VAL A 192 3.30 4.94 8.41
N MET A 193 3.84 6.15 8.56
CA MET A 193 3.04 7.38 8.53
C MET A 193 2.28 7.55 7.21
N TYR A 194 2.95 7.30 6.08
CA TYR A 194 2.30 7.35 4.77
C TYR A 194 1.14 6.34 4.61
N GLU A 195 1.29 5.11 5.11
CA GLU A 195 0.22 4.10 5.08
C GLU A 195 -0.94 4.51 6.01
N LEU A 196 -0.65 5.08 7.19
CA LEU A 196 -1.68 5.61 8.09
C LEU A 196 -2.48 6.74 7.45
N ASP A 197 -1.81 7.70 6.79
CA ASP A 197 -2.49 8.79 6.08
C ASP A 197 -3.38 8.27 4.95
N THR A 198 -2.94 7.21 4.26
CA THR A 198 -3.70 6.57 3.19
C THR A 198 -4.95 5.89 3.76
N LEU A 199 -4.79 5.09 4.82
CA LEU A 199 -5.90 4.41 5.50
C LEU A 199 -6.91 5.41 6.09
N GLN A 200 -6.44 6.53 6.65
CA GLN A 200 -7.30 7.59 7.15
C GLN A 200 -8.12 8.25 6.04
N SER A 201 -7.51 8.44 4.86
CA SER A 201 -8.21 8.99 3.69
C SER A 201 -9.28 8.01 3.17
N GLU A 202 -8.97 6.72 3.11
CA GLU A 202 -9.93 5.67 2.72
C GLU A 202 -11.10 5.57 3.71
N ASP A 203 -10.83 5.63 5.01
CA ASP A 203 -11.87 5.63 6.06
C ASP A 203 -12.81 6.83 5.93
N GLN A 204 -12.29 8.02 5.59
CA GLN A 204 -13.12 9.19 5.33
C GLN A 204 -14.05 9.02 4.12
N GLU A 205 -13.57 8.41 3.03
CA GLU A 205 -14.39 8.13 1.85
C GLU A 205 -15.47 7.08 2.16
N ILE A 206 -15.14 6.03 2.92
CA ILE A 206 -16.13 5.03 3.38
C ILE A 206 -17.20 5.70 4.25
N LYS A 207 -16.82 6.58 5.18
CA LYS A 207 -17.77 7.34 6.02
C LYS A 207 -18.71 8.21 5.18
N LYS A 208 -18.22 8.87 4.13
CA LYS A 208 -19.07 9.62 3.18
C LYS A 208 -20.06 8.71 2.46
N ALA A 209 -19.59 7.57 1.95
CA ALA A 209 -20.42 6.59 1.26
C ALA A 209 -21.52 6.02 2.18
N LEU A 210 -21.19 5.71 3.44
CA LEU A 210 -22.14 5.24 4.45
C LEU A 210 -23.20 6.31 4.75
N LYS A 211 -22.81 7.58 4.87
CA LYS A 211 -23.76 8.68 5.05
C LYS A 211 -24.74 8.78 3.88
N MET A 212 -24.23 8.75 2.64
CA MET A 212 -25.06 8.78 1.44
C MET A 212 -26.01 7.57 1.36
N SER A 213 -25.52 6.37 1.69
CA SER A 213 -26.35 5.16 1.74
C SER A 213 -27.49 5.28 2.78
N SER A 214 -27.20 5.84 3.95
CA SER A 214 -28.20 6.11 4.99
C SER A 214 -29.27 7.11 4.52
N GLU A 215 -28.87 8.18 3.83
CA GLU A 215 -29.80 9.16 3.24
C GLU A 215 -30.72 8.52 2.18
N ILE A 216 -30.15 7.69 1.30
CA ILE A 216 -30.93 6.92 0.32
C ILE A 216 -31.93 6.02 1.01
N ARG A 217 -31.50 5.24 2.02
CA ARG A 217 -32.37 4.35 2.80
C ARG A 217 -33.53 5.13 3.43
N ASN A 218 -33.26 6.28 4.03
CA ASN A 218 -34.29 7.12 4.64
C ASN A 218 -35.30 7.63 3.60
N ASN A 219 -34.84 8.04 2.42
CA ASN A 219 -35.71 8.49 1.33
C ASN A 219 -36.57 7.34 0.77
N VAL A 220 -35.99 6.14 0.62
CA VAL A 220 -36.72 4.94 0.21
C VAL A 220 -37.80 4.59 1.23
N ASN A 221 -37.47 4.59 2.52
CA ASN A 221 -38.44 4.30 3.59
C ASN A 221 -39.60 5.31 3.59
N LYS A 222 -39.33 6.60 3.38
CA LYS A 222 -40.40 7.61 3.23
C LYS A 222 -41.32 7.29 2.05
N LYS A 223 -40.76 6.92 0.89
CA LYS A 223 -41.55 6.55 -0.30
C LYS A 223 -42.37 5.28 -0.06
N ILE A 224 -41.81 4.27 0.60
CA ILE A 224 -42.50 3.03 0.96
C ILE A 224 -43.70 3.36 1.85
N ASN A 225 -43.51 4.20 2.88
CA ASN A 225 -44.60 4.58 3.79
C ASN A 225 -45.71 5.36 3.06
N SER A 226 -45.36 6.30 2.18
CA SER A 226 -46.36 7.01 1.37
C SER A 226 -47.13 6.08 0.42
N LEU A 227 -46.44 5.11 -0.18
CA LEU A 227 -47.06 4.11 -1.05
C LEU A 227 -48.01 3.20 -0.25
N MET A 228 -47.57 2.73 0.92
CA MET A 228 -48.39 1.92 1.82
C MET A 228 -49.67 2.65 2.23
N TYR A 229 -49.57 3.94 2.56
CA TYR A 229 -50.73 4.78 2.84
C TYR A 229 -51.67 4.88 1.63
N ALA A 230 -51.14 5.14 0.43
CA ALA A 230 -51.95 5.24 -0.79
C ALA A 230 -52.68 3.92 -1.13
N VAL A 231 -52.00 2.77 -1.00
CA VAL A 231 -52.58 1.44 -1.21
C VAL A 231 -53.69 1.17 -0.20
N ASN A 232 -53.50 1.49 1.08
CA ASN A 232 -54.52 1.29 2.10
C ASN A 232 -55.77 2.15 1.85
N GLN A 233 -55.60 3.39 1.37
CA GLN A 233 -56.70 4.26 0.96
C GLN A 233 -57.46 3.68 -0.24
N GLN A 234 -56.75 3.18 -1.25
CA GLN A 234 -57.37 2.52 -2.42
C GLN A 234 -58.15 1.26 -2.01
N ASN A 235 -57.58 0.41 -1.16
CA ASN A 235 -58.26 -0.79 -0.66
C ASN A 235 -59.55 -0.42 0.08
N SER A 236 -59.53 0.63 0.90
CA SER A 236 -60.72 1.12 1.60
C SER A 236 -61.81 1.61 0.64
N GLN A 237 -61.44 2.26 -0.47
CA GLN A 237 -62.39 2.67 -1.51
C GLN A 237 -62.97 1.48 -2.27
N ILE A 238 -62.14 0.48 -2.61
CA ILE A 238 -62.59 -0.74 -3.29
C ILE A 238 -63.63 -1.48 -2.45
N ILE A 239 -63.38 -1.62 -1.13
CA ILE A 239 -64.34 -2.24 -0.20
C ILE A 239 -65.68 -1.49 -0.22
N ARG A 240 -65.66 -0.15 -0.09
CA ARG A 240 -66.89 0.65 -0.13
C ARG A 240 -67.69 0.47 -1.42
N VAL A 241 -67.02 0.53 -2.58
CA VAL A 241 -67.67 0.34 -3.89
C VAL A 241 -68.22 -1.09 -4.01
N SER A 242 -67.50 -2.09 -3.52
CA SER A 242 -67.94 -3.48 -3.47
C SER A 242 -69.23 -3.62 -2.65
N ASP A 243 -69.27 -3.04 -1.45
CA ASP A 243 -70.45 -3.07 -0.56
C ASP A 243 -71.66 -2.37 -1.21
N GLU A 244 -71.45 -1.20 -1.81
CA GLU A 244 -72.51 -0.47 -2.54
C GLU A 244 -73.07 -1.25 -3.74
N LEU A 245 -72.23 -2.05 -4.42
CA LEU A 245 -72.68 -2.90 -5.52
C LEU A 245 -73.50 -4.10 -5.03
N VAL A 246 -73.13 -4.68 -3.88
CA VAL A 246 -73.90 -5.74 -3.22
C VAL A 246 -75.27 -5.21 -2.81
N ASP A 247 -75.31 -4.05 -2.14
CA ASP A 247 -76.56 -3.41 -1.70
C ASP A 247 -77.49 -3.06 -2.86
N ARG A 248 -76.93 -2.55 -3.97
CA ARG A 248 -77.72 -2.25 -5.18
C ARG A 248 -78.31 -3.50 -5.82
N LYS A 249 -77.60 -4.64 -5.82
CA LYS A 249 -78.16 -5.93 -6.28
C LYS A 249 -79.35 -6.36 -5.42
N ILE A 250 -79.30 -6.12 -4.10
CA ILE A 250 -80.40 -6.44 -3.18
C ILE A 250 -81.62 -5.53 -3.43
N LYS A 251 -81.42 -4.24 -3.71
CA LYS A 251 -82.52 -3.26 -3.89
C LYS A 251 -83.08 -3.19 -5.33
N GLY A 252 -82.32 -3.59 -6.34
CA GLY A 252 -82.60 -3.31 -7.76
C GLY A 252 -83.24 -4.45 -8.56
N GLY A 253 -83.54 -5.61 -8.00
CA GLY A 253 -84.04 -6.74 -8.78
C GLY A 253 -84.95 -7.69 -8.01
N LYS A 254 -86.14 -7.92 -8.61
CA LYS A 254 -86.97 -9.14 -8.55
C LYS A 254 -86.31 -10.33 -7.86
N LYS A 255 -87.07 -10.99 -6.96
CA LYS A 255 -86.84 -12.36 -6.44
C LYS A 255 -86.18 -13.24 -7.50
N TYR A 256 -84.85 -13.37 -7.45
CA TYR A 256 -84.18 -14.52 -8.00
C TYR A 256 -84.11 -15.53 -6.87
N SER A 257 -84.78 -16.66 -7.12
CA SER A 257 -84.78 -17.81 -6.24
C SER A 257 -83.36 -18.24 -5.97
N SER A 258 -83.08 -18.36 -4.69
CA SER A 258 -81.92 -18.98 -4.07
C SER A 258 -81.58 -20.32 -4.71
N SER A 259 -80.35 -20.46 -5.18
CA SER A 259 -79.59 -21.69 -4.99
C SER A 259 -78.09 -21.36 -5.03
N GLU A 260 -77.46 -21.60 -3.89
CA GLU A 260 -76.02 -21.83 -3.71
C GLU A 260 -75.08 -20.61 -3.81
N THR A 261 -75.17 -19.75 -2.80
CA THR A 261 -73.99 -19.02 -2.31
C THR A 261 -73.17 -19.93 -1.39
N PRO A 262 -71.86 -20.16 -1.65
CA PRO A 262 -70.96 -20.75 -0.67
C PRO A 262 -70.92 -19.83 0.55
N SER A 263 -71.28 -20.38 1.72
CA SER A 263 -71.10 -19.73 3.02
C SER A 263 -69.60 -19.60 3.29
N ILE A 264 -68.98 -18.53 2.81
CA ILE A 264 -67.64 -18.13 3.24
C ILE A 264 -67.83 -17.40 4.57
N SER A 265 -67.37 -18.03 5.64
CA SER A 265 -67.41 -17.50 6.99
C SER A 265 -66.53 -16.24 7.07
N PRO A 266 -66.99 -15.14 7.70
CA PRO A 266 -66.17 -13.95 7.94
C PRO A 266 -64.88 -14.20 8.76
N SER A 267 -64.67 -15.42 9.26
CA SER A 267 -63.42 -15.86 9.91
C SER A 267 -62.26 -16.10 8.94
N ASP A 268 -62.50 -16.21 7.64
CA ASP A 268 -61.45 -16.56 6.67
C ASP A 268 -60.72 -15.32 6.11
N TYR A 269 -61.19 -14.12 6.48
CA TYR A 269 -60.44 -12.87 6.36
C TYR A 269 -59.76 -12.52 7.69
N GLU A 270 -58.95 -13.44 8.21
CA GLU A 270 -57.72 -13.02 8.88
C GLU A 270 -56.84 -12.36 7.81
N VAL A 271 -57.22 -11.15 7.40
CA VAL A 271 -56.25 -10.16 6.94
C VAL A 271 -55.37 -10.01 8.15
N GLY A 272 -54.23 -10.72 8.14
CA GLY A 272 -53.21 -10.58 9.15
C GLY A 272 -52.93 -9.10 9.28
N LEU A 273 -53.54 -8.48 10.29
CA LEU A 273 -52.92 -7.41 11.03
C LEU A 273 -51.64 -8.05 11.53
N TYR A 274 -50.62 -8.03 10.68
CA TYR A 274 -49.26 -7.96 11.16
C TYR A 274 -49.30 -6.75 12.05
N SER A 275 -49.41 -7.03 13.34
CA SER A 275 -49.25 -6.10 14.42
C SER A 275 -48.14 -5.18 13.98
N LEU A 276 -48.48 -3.91 13.73
CA LEU A 276 -47.49 -2.87 13.81
C LEU A 276 -46.92 -3.00 15.22
N THR A 277 -45.87 -3.80 15.37
CA THR A 277 -44.79 -3.41 16.25
C THR A 277 -44.34 -2.10 15.64
N THR A 278 -44.94 -1.02 16.12
CA THR A 278 -44.29 0.26 16.27
C THR A 278 -42.84 -0.06 16.57
N TYR A 279 -41.99 0.10 15.56
CA TYR A 279 -40.59 0.38 15.80
C TYR A 279 -40.64 1.66 16.62
N GLU A 280 -40.65 1.51 17.94
CA GLU A 280 -40.22 2.58 18.82
C GLU A 280 -38.87 3.01 18.25
N PRO A 281 -38.71 4.27 17.83
CA PRO A 281 -37.38 4.79 17.60
C PRO A 281 -36.69 4.66 18.95
N SER A 282 -35.80 3.66 19.08
CA SER A 282 -34.99 3.46 20.27
C SER A 282 -34.45 4.81 20.70
N GLU A 283 -34.84 5.18 21.90
CA GLU A 283 -34.43 6.39 22.60
C GLU A 283 -32.95 6.66 22.38
N THR A 284 -32.66 7.88 21.93
CA THR A 284 -31.55 8.71 22.40
C THR A 284 -30.38 7.95 23.03
N SER A 285 -29.49 7.40 22.20
CA SER A 285 -28.08 7.31 22.61
C SER A 285 -27.50 8.72 22.50
N GLU A 286 -27.49 9.39 23.65
CA GLU A 286 -26.58 10.44 24.09
C GLU A 286 -25.98 11.34 23.01
N THR A 287 -26.35 12.62 23.10
CA THR A 287 -25.60 13.77 22.64
C THR A 287 -24.09 13.56 22.83
N SER A 288 -23.40 13.02 21.83
CA SER A 288 -21.94 13.05 21.81
C SER A 288 -21.58 14.52 21.67
N GLU A 289 -21.00 15.07 22.73
CA GLU A 289 -20.49 16.44 22.76
C GLU A 289 -19.77 16.77 21.45
N THR A 290 -20.12 17.93 20.91
CA THR A 290 -19.46 18.57 19.79
C THR A 290 -17.95 18.41 19.96
N PRO A 291 -17.19 17.83 19.00
CA PRO A 291 -15.75 17.83 19.11
C PRO A 291 -15.33 19.29 19.14
N LYS A 292 -14.69 19.71 20.25
CA LYS A 292 -14.01 21.00 20.32
C LYS A 292 -13.20 21.14 19.04
N THR A 293 -13.50 22.19 18.29
CA THR A 293 -12.72 22.68 17.16
C THR A 293 -11.25 22.61 17.57
N SER A 294 -10.50 21.66 17.01
CA SER A 294 -9.06 21.66 17.20
C SER A 294 -8.56 22.94 16.56
N GLU A 295 -7.98 23.81 17.37
CA GLU A 295 -7.33 25.03 16.92
C GLU A 295 -6.45 24.71 15.70
N THR A 296 -6.63 25.50 14.66
CA THR A 296 -5.80 25.50 13.45
C THR A 296 -4.33 25.42 13.87
N PRO A 297 -3.54 24.45 13.37
CA PRO A 297 -2.12 24.43 13.66
C PRO A 297 -1.54 25.77 13.22
N LYS A 298 -0.93 26.51 14.15
CA LYS A 298 -0.15 27.71 13.82
C LYS A 298 0.80 27.33 12.70
N THR A 299 0.65 28.01 11.57
CA THR A 299 1.58 28.03 10.45
C THR A 299 3.00 28.12 11.01
N SER A 300 3.80 27.06 10.86
CA SER A 300 5.21 27.14 11.19
C SER A 300 5.82 28.18 10.26
N GLU A 301 6.37 29.23 10.84
CA GLU A 301 7.10 30.26 10.12
C GLU A 301 8.11 29.61 9.16
N THR A 302 8.07 30.10 7.92
CA THR A 302 9.00 29.76 6.86
C THR A 302 10.43 29.93 7.40
N PRO A 303 11.30 28.90 7.35
CA PRO A 303 12.68 29.08 7.75
C PRO A 303 13.31 30.13 6.84
N LYS A 304 13.86 31.19 7.45
CA LYS A 304 14.62 32.23 6.77
C LYS A 304 15.66 31.55 5.88
N THR A 305 15.63 31.92 4.60
CA THR A 305 16.64 31.63 3.60
C THR A 305 18.02 31.88 4.20
N SER A 306 18.80 30.81 4.35
CA SER A 306 20.23 30.92 4.66
C SER A 306 20.90 31.64 3.50
N GLU A 307 21.56 32.75 3.80
CA GLU A 307 22.35 33.52 2.86
C GLU A 307 23.33 32.63 2.09
N THR A 308 23.41 32.90 0.80
CA THR A 308 24.35 32.31 -0.16
C THR A 308 25.78 32.48 0.35
N PRO A 309 26.58 31.41 0.50
CA PRO A 309 27.99 31.56 0.81
C PRO A 309 28.68 32.27 -0.37
N LYS A 310 29.38 33.35 -0.05
CA LYS A 310 30.25 34.07 -0.99
C LYS A 310 31.22 33.10 -1.65
N THR A 311 31.27 33.16 -2.97
CA THR A 311 32.23 32.51 -3.86
C THR A 311 33.64 32.77 -3.33
N SER A 312 34.34 31.70 -2.94
CA SER A 312 35.78 31.76 -2.66
C SER A 312 36.53 31.93 -3.98
N GLU A 313 37.40 32.92 -4.01
CA GLU A 313 38.26 33.27 -5.13
C GLU A 313 39.10 32.09 -5.65
N THR A 314 39.23 32.06 -6.97
CA THR A 314 40.07 31.15 -7.75
C THR A 314 41.53 31.25 -7.31
N PRO A 315 42.23 30.13 -7.03
CA PRO A 315 43.67 30.16 -6.82
C PRO A 315 44.38 30.53 -8.12
N LYS A 316 45.28 31.50 -8.05
CA LYS A 316 46.19 31.89 -9.13
C LYS A 316 47.03 30.69 -9.56
N THR A 317 47.02 30.41 -10.86
CA THR A 317 47.95 29.52 -11.55
C THR A 317 49.38 30.01 -11.29
N TYR A 318 50.21 29.15 -10.70
CA TYR A 318 51.67 29.34 -10.72
C TYR A 318 52.18 28.84 -12.07
N GLU A 319 52.60 29.76 -12.94
CA GLU A 319 53.47 29.44 -14.07
C GLU A 319 54.81 28.97 -13.52
N SER A 320 55.10 27.68 -13.70
CA SER A 320 56.43 27.14 -13.53
C SER A 320 57.18 27.36 -14.85
N SER A 321 58.00 28.38 -14.89
CA SER A 321 59.12 28.46 -15.81
C SER A 321 60.12 27.37 -15.46
N ASN A 322 60.47 26.53 -16.43
CA ASN A 322 61.78 25.85 -16.52
C ASN A 322 61.86 25.07 -17.83
N THR A 323 62.46 25.70 -18.84
CA THR A 323 63.31 24.97 -19.79
C THR A 323 64.50 25.88 -20.11
N THR A 324 65.58 25.69 -19.36
CA THR A 324 66.93 26.07 -19.78
C THR A 324 67.37 25.08 -20.84
N GLU A 325 67.50 25.57 -22.06
CA GLU A 325 68.29 24.96 -23.13
C GLU A 325 69.77 25.19 -22.78
N SER A 326 70.54 24.11 -22.68
CA SER A 326 71.99 24.15 -22.60
C SER A 326 72.54 23.04 -23.48
N GLU A 327 73.16 23.50 -24.57
CA GLU A 327 74.29 22.94 -25.35
C GLU A 327 74.20 21.54 -25.97
#